data_AF-A0A938VD33-F1
#
_entry.id   AF-A0A938VD33-F1
#
_cell.length_a   1.000
_cell.length_b   1.000
_cell.length_c   1.000
_cell.angle_alpha   90.00
_cell.angle_beta   90.00
_cell.angle_gamma   90.00
#
_symmetry.space_group_name_H-M   'P 1'
#
loop_
_entity.id
_entity.type
_entity.pdbx_description
1 polymer ?
#
loop_
_entity_poly.entity_id
_entity_poly.type
_entity_poly.pdbx_seq_one_letter_code
_entity_poly.pdbx_strand_id
1 'polypeptide(L)'
;MDHDTTSTDEVIAYLSLLQESVADALRARKALLSDLLIARREPENAVARAGRASRRCVRAFDYALSRISRRRAPPLAGDCVRQLQGWLEAHVEACDLLNRAAAANDRADYERALHRITDGALHALGYNEARSRLARVLAAA
;
A
#
# COMPACT_ATOMS: atom_id res chain seq x y z
N MET A 1 1.73 4.18 38.70
CA MET A 1 2.29 5.12 37.71
C MET A 1 2.66 4.24 36.54
N ASP A 2 1.65 3.75 35.80
CA ASP A 2 1.73 2.54 34.95
C ASP A 2 0.98 2.68 33.62
N HIS A 3 0.55 3.89 33.26
CA HIS A 3 -0.24 4.10 32.04
C HIS A 3 0.59 4.19 30.75
N ASP A 4 1.90 4.44 30.83
CA ASP A 4 2.74 4.66 29.64
C ASP A 4 3.26 3.36 29.02
N THR A 5 3.64 2.37 29.83
CA THR A 5 4.15 1.07 29.36
C THR A 5 3.09 0.25 28.62
N THR A 6 1.84 0.29 29.09
CA THR A 6 0.72 -0.39 28.41
C THR A 6 0.45 0.18 27.01
N SER A 7 0.69 1.49 26.81
CA SER A 7 0.54 2.15 25.51
C SER A 7 1.63 1.73 24.52
N THR A 8 2.87 1.59 24.99
CA THR A 8 4.02 1.14 24.16
C THR A 8 3.90 -0.32 23.74
N ASP A 9 3.54 -1.22 24.66
CA ASP A 9 3.35 -2.65 24.35
C ASP A 9 2.20 -2.88 23.37
N GLU A 10 1.10 -2.12 23.49
CA GLU A 10 -0.02 -2.15 22.55
C GLU A 10 0.42 -1.74 21.14
N VAL A 11 1.25 -0.70 21.02
CA VAL A 11 1.81 -0.26 19.74
C VAL A 11 2.72 -1.34 19.13
N ILE A 12 3.61 -1.95 19.92
CA ILE A 12 4.52 -2.99 19.44
C ILE A 12 3.72 -4.19 18.94
N ALA A 13 2.75 -4.68 19.73
CA ALA A 13 1.88 -5.78 19.34
C ALA A 13 1.11 -5.46 18.05
N TYR A 14 0.57 -4.23 17.95
CA TYR A 14 -0.12 -3.77 16.76
C TYR A 14 0.79 -3.77 15.51
N LEU A 15 2.01 -3.23 15.62
CA LEU A 15 2.97 -3.18 14.50
C LEU A 15 3.41 -4.58 14.06
N SER A 16 3.67 -5.50 15.00
CA SER A 16 4.00 -6.89 14.69
C SER A 16 2.88 -7.59 13.93
N LEU A 17 1.62 -7.33 14.27
CA LEU A 17 0.46 -7.88 13.57
C LEU A 17 0.32 -7.39 12.13
N LEU A 18 0.80 -6.19 11.82
CA LEU A 18 0.75 -5.63 10.47
C LEU A 18 1.91 -6.07 9.59
N GLN A 19 3.02 -6.54 10.18
CA GLN A 19 4.27 -6.79 9.49
C GLN A 19 4.12 -7.74 8.29
N GLU A 20 3.39 -8.84 8.46
CA GLU A 20 3.16 -9.82 7.40
C GLU A 20 2.36 -9.22 6.24
N SER A 21 1.26 -8.52 6.54
CA SER A 21 0.40 -7.92 5.51
C SER A 21 1.09 -6.78 4.76
N VAL A 22 1.93 -6.00 5.43
CA VAL A 22 2.76 -4.98 4.78
C VAL A 22 3.82 -5.64 3.89
N ALA A 23 4.47 -6.71 4.36
CA ALA A 23 5.46 -7.43 3.57
C ALA A 23 4.86 -8.01 2.27
N ASP A 24 3.65 -8.58 2.36
CA ASP A 24 2.92 -9.10 1.21
C ASP A 24 2.57 -8.02 0.19
N ALA A 25 2.04 -6.89 0.67
CA ALA A 25 1.73 -5.75 -0.18
C ALA A 25 3.00 -5.19 -0.86
N LEU A 26 4.13 -5.11 -0.15
CA LEU A 26 5.40 -4.67 -0.73
C LEU A 26 5.91 -5.63 -1.81
N ARG A 27 5.80 -6.95 -1.59
CA ARG A 27 6.12 -7.97 -2.60
C ARG A 27 5.25 -7.82 -3.84
N ALA A 28 3.94 -7.65 -3.65
CA ALA A 28 2.98 -7.43 -4.74
C ALA A 28 3.29 -6.14 -5.52
N ARG A 29 3.64 -5.04 -4.83
CA ARG A 29 4.05 -3.80 -5.48
C ARG A 29 5.31 -3.95 -6.31
N LYS A 30 6.34 -4.63 -5.79
CA LYS A 30 7.57 -4.87 -6.55
C LYS A 30 7.29 -5.65 -7.83
N ALA A 31 6.45 -6.68 -7.76
CA ALA A 31 6.03 -7.44 -8.94
C ALA A 31 5.25 -6.57 -9.94
N LEU A 32 4.26 -5.81 -9.47
CA LEU A 32 3.46 -4.90 -10.30
C LEU A 32 4.34 -3.90 -11.04
N LEU A 33 5.24 -3.20 -10.33
CA LEU A 33 6.12 -2.21 -10.95
C LEU A 33 7.10 -2.84 -11.94
N SER A 34 7.62 -4.04 -11.64
CA SER A 34 8.46 -4.79 -12.58
C SER A 34 7.72 -5.07 -13.88
N ASP A 35 6.47 -5.54 -13.81
CA ASP A 35 5.67 -5.81 -15.01
C ASP A 35 5.35 -4.53 -15.79
N LEU A 36 5.03 -3.43 -15.10
CA LEU A 36 4.75 -2.14 -15.73
C LEU A 36 5.99 -1.56 -16.43
N LEU A 37 7.18 -1.74 -15.85
CA LEU A 37 8.44 -1.34 -16.50
C LEU A 37 8.70 -2.14 -17.77
N ILE A 38 8.39 -3.44 -17.78
CA ILE A 38 8.48 -4.28 -18.98
C ILE A 38 7.44 -3.85 -20.01
N ALA A 39 6.20 -3.59 -19.58
CA ALA A 39 5.12 -3.12 -20.45
C ALA A 39 5.49 -1.82 -21.20
N ARG A 40 6.24 -0.90 -20.57
CA ARG A 40 6.75 0.30 -21.22
C ARG A 40 7.72 0.03 -22.37
N ARG A 41 8.39 -1.12 -22.39
CA ARG A 41 9.31 -1.53 -23.48
C ARG A 41 8.60 -2.24 -24.63
N GLU A 42 7.38 -2.71 -24.40
CA GLU A 42 6.55 -3.48 -25.35
C GLU A 42 5.17 -2.81 -25.49
N PRO A 43 5.10 -1.62 -26.14
CA PRO A 43 3.93 -0.76 -26.11
C PRO A 43 2.67 -1.40 -26.73
N GLU A 44 2.83 -2.24 -27.74
CA GLU A 44 1.74 -2.99 -28.37
C GLU A 44 1.01 -3.93 -27.40
N ASN A 45 1.71 -4.44 -26.38
CA ASN A 45 1.18 -5.40 -25.40
C ASN A 45 1.01 -4.80 -24.00
N ALA A 46 1.29 -3.50 -23.82
CA ALA A 46 1.44 -2.87 -22.51
C ALA A 46 0.17 -2.99 -21.66
N VAL A 47 -0.98 -2.65 -22.24
CA VAL A 47 -2.29 -2.65 -21.57
C VAL A 47 -2.69 -4.07 -21.13
N ALA A 48 -2.54 -5.07 -22.02
CA ALA A 48 -2.84 -6.45 -21.70
C ALA A 48 -1.91 -7.03 -20.62
N ARG A 49 -0.61 -6.71 -20.66
CA ARG A 49 0.36 -7.13 -19.65
C ARG A 49 0.06 -6.50 -18.29
N ALA A 50 -0.23 -5.20 -18.28
CA ALA A 50 -0.57 -4.47 -17.05
C ALA A 50 -1.83 -5.03 -16.39
N GLY A 51 -2.87 -5.37 -17.16
CA GLY A 51 -4.05 -6.06 -16.64
C GLY A 51 -3.78 -7.46 -16.06
N ARG A 52 -2.83 -8.21 -16.62
CA ARG A 52 -2.41 -9.49 -16.01
C ARG A 52 -1.66 -9.28 -14.71
N ALA A 53 -0.79 -8.26 -14.66
CA ALA A 53 -0.04 -7.89 -13.46
C ALA A 53 -0.98 -7.47 -12.32
N SER A 54 -1.93 -6.57 -12.59
CA SER A 54 -2.90 -6.10 -11.61
C SER A 54 -3.74 -7.23 -11.01
N ARG A 55 -4.25 -8.17 -11.81
CA ARG A 55 -5.01 -9.33 -11.29
C ARG A 55 -4.22 -10.18 -10.31
N ARG A 56 -2.91 -10.32 -10.50
CA ARG A 56 -2.04 -11.07 -9.58
C ARG A 56 -1.82 -10.33 -8.27
N CYS A 57 -1.75 -9.00 -8.32
CA CYS A 57 -1.34 -8.17 -7.18
C CYS A 57 -2.52 -7.64 -6.35
N VAL A 58 -3.68 -7.39 -6.96
CA VAL A 58 -4.82 -6.70 -6.30
C VAL A 58 -5.26 -7.38 -5.01
N ARG A 59 -5.30 -8.72 -4.99
CA ARG A 59 -5.70 -9.49 -3.80
C ARG A 59 -4.78 -9.26 -2.59
N ALA A 60 -3.48 -9.07 -2.81
CA ALA A 60 -2.55 -8.81 -1.73
C ALA A 60 -2.76 -7.41 -1.12
N PHE A 61 -3.02 -6.41 -1.96
CA PHE A 61 -3.33 -5.05 -1.49
C PHE A 61 -4.67 -4.99 -0.75
N ASP A 62 -5.72 -5.57 -1.34
CA ASP A 62 -7.06 -5.60 -0.76
C ASP A 62 -7.09 -6.38 0.58
N TYR A 63 -6.41 -7.54 0.63
CA TYR A 63 -6.27 -8.30 1.87
C TYR A 63 -5.56 -7.50 2.96
N ALA A 64 -4.44 -6.84 2.63
CA ALA A 64 -3.73 -5.99 3.58
C ALA A 64 -4.62 -4.83 4.06
N LEU A 65 -5.33 -4.16 3.16
CA LEU A 65 -6.21 -3.04 3.47
C LEU A 65 -7.35 -3.47 4.39
N SER A 66 -7.98 -4.61 4.08
CA SER A 66 -9.05 -5.20 4.89
C SER A 66 -8.55 -5.56 6.30
N ARG A 67 -7.36 -6.16 6.44
CA ARG A 67 -6.80 -6.48 7.77
C ARG A 67 -6.47 -5.24 8.59
N ILE A 68 -5.90 -4.20 7.96
CA ILE A 68 -5.55 -2.95 8.64
C ILE A 68 -6.82 -2.21 9.08
N SER A 69 -7.82 -2.12 8.21
CA SER A 69 -9.04 -1.34 8.45
C SER A 69 -9.96 -1.95 9.51
N ARG A 70 -9.88 -3.27 9.74
CA ARG A 70 -10.66 -3.97 10.78
C ARG A 70 -10.08 -3.82 12.18
N ARG A 71 -8.85 -3.32 12.33
CA ARG A 71 -8.18 -3.20 13.62
C ARG A 71 -8.14 -1.74 14.04
N ARG A 72 -8.54 -1.48 15.28
CA ARG A 72 -8.37 -0.15 15.88
C ARG A 72 -6.88 0.14 16.02
N ALA A 73 -6.42 1.23 15.42
CA ALA A 73 -5.07 1.72 15.59
C ALA A 73 -4.91 2.33 17.00
N PRO A 74 -3.83 1.98 17.73
CA PRO A 74 -3.44 2.74 18.92
C PRO A 74 -3.23 4.22 18.55
N PRO A 75 -3.59 5.18 19.41
CA PRO A 75 -3.51 6.61 19.09
C PRO A 75 -2.13 7.05 18.56
N LEU A 76 -1.05 6.54 19.16
CA LEU A 76 0.33 6.82 18.75
C LEU A 76 0.66 6.33 17.33
N ALA A 77 0.00 5.27 16.86
CA ALA A 77 0.21 4.71 15.53
C ALA A 77 -0.79 5.25 14.48
N GLY A 78 -1.74 6.11 14.86
CA GLY A 78 -2.85 6.54 14.01
C GLY A 78 -2.42 7.17 12.69
N ASP A 79 -1.39 8.02 12.72
CA ASP A 79 -0.82 8.62 11.51
C ASP A 79 -0.19 7.60 10.57
N CYS A 80 0.55 6.63 11.13
CA CYS A 80 1.16 5.56 10.33
C CYS A 80 0.09 4.74 9.63
N VAL A 81 -0.96 4.37 10.36
CA VAL A 81 -2.06 3.54 9.83
C VAL A 81 -2.81 4.28 8.73
N ARG A 82 -3.14 5.55 8.94
CA ARG A 82 -3.83 6.37 7.92
C ARG A 82 -3.04 6.45 6.62
N GLN A 83 -1.72 6.67 6.71
CA GLN A 83 -0.87 6.74 5.52
C GLN A 83 -0.72 5.38 4.84
N LEU A 84 -0.61 4.30 5.61
CA LEU A 84 -0.55 2.96 5.06
C LEU A 84 -1.85 2.57 4.35
N GLN A 85 -3.01 2.94 4.90
CA GLN A 85 -4.32 2.74 4.26
C GLN A 85 -4.39 3.50 2.93
N GLY A 86 -4.07 4.79 2.91
CA GLY A 86 -4.07 5.58 1.67
C GLY A 86 -3.11 5.02 0.61
N TRP A 87 -1.93 4.51 1.02
CA TRP A 87 -1.02 3.81 0.11
C TRP A 87 -1.67 2.54 -0.48
N LEU A 88 -2.33 1.72 0.34
CA LEU A 88 -3.01 0.50 -0.11
C LEU A 88 -4.21 0.80 -1.03
N GLU A 89 -5.05 1.75 -0.65
CA GLU A 89 -6.20 2.21 -1.43
C GLU A 89 -5.79 2.67 -2.84
N ALA A 90 -4.73 3.47 -2.93
CA ALA A 90 -4.19 3.91 -4.21
C ALA A 90 -3.73 2.73 -5.10
N HIS A 91 -3.16 1.68 -4.50
CA HIS A 91 -2.73 0.50 -5.25
C HIS A 91 -3.89 -0.42 -5.64
N VAL A 92 -4.94 -0.53 -4.82
CA VAL A 92 -6.18 -1.23 -5.17
C VAL A 92 -6.84 -0.53 -6.36
N GLU A 93 -7.06 0.79 -6.26
CA GLU A 93 -7.68 1.58 -7.33
C GLU A 93 -6.86 1.53 -8.62
N ALA A 94 -5.53 1.61 -8.53
CA ALA A 94 -4.66 1.44 -9.69
C ALA A 94 -4.83 0.05 -10.33
N CYS A 95 -4.91 -1.02 -9.54
CA CYS A 95 -5.10 -2.36 -10.09
C CYS A 95 -6.46 -2.50 -10.79
N ASP A 96 -7.51 -1.89 -10.25
CA ASP A 96 -8.84 -1.89 -10.88
C ASP A 96 -8.85 -1.11 -12.19
N LEU A 97 -8.21 0.06 -12.23
CA LEU A 97 -8.02 0.84 -13.45
C LEU A 97 -7.25 0.05 -14.52
N LEU A 98 -6.17 -0.64 -14.15
CA LEU A 98 -5.42 -1.51 -15.07
C LEU A 98 -6.25 -2.68 -15.59
N ASN A 99 -7.12 -3.26 -14.76
CA ASN A 99 -8.04 -4.31 -15.17
C ASN A 99 -9.06 -3.81 -16.19
N ARG A 100 -9.67 -2.65 -15.95
CA ARG A 100 -10.62 -2.02 -16.88
C ARG A 100 -9.94 -1.62 -18.18
N ALA A 101 -8.78 -0.98 -18.10
CA ALA A 101 -7.94 -0.65 -19.25
C ALA A 101 -7.67 -1.88 -20.11
N ALA A 102 -7.31 -3.02 -19.49
CA ALA A 102 -7.06 -4.27 -20.21
C ALA A 102 -8.31 -4.88 -20.84
N ALA A 103 -9.47 -4.75 -20.22
CA ALA A 103 -10.73 -5.28 -20.74
C ALA A 103 -11.27 -4.45 -21.92
N ALA A 104 -11.14 -3.13 -21.85
CA ALA A 104 -11.67 -2.20 -22.85
C ALA A 104 -10.62 -1.71 -23.86
N ASN A 105 -9.36 -2.11 -23.68
CA ASN A 105 -8.20 -1.52 -24.37
C ASN A 105 -8.14 0.02 -24.23
N ASP A 106 -8.53 0.53 -23.06
CA ASP A 106 -8.63 1.96 -22.77
C ASP A 106 -7.30 2.51 -22.22
N ARG A 107 -6.67 3.41 -22.99
CA ARG A 107 -5.43 4.08 -22.58
C ARG A 107 -5.64 5.14 -21.50
N ALA A 108 -6.82 5.77 -21.44
CA ALA A 108 -7.09 6.79 -20.42
C ALA A 108 -7.11 6.15 -19.02
N ASP A 109 -7.78 5.00 -18.87
CA ASP A 109 -7.76 4.26 -17.61
C ASP A 109 -6.36 3.73 -17.25
N TYR A 110 -5.54 3.36 -18.25
CA TYR A 110 -4.15 2.99 -18.03
C TYR A 110 -3.33 4.16 -17.46
N GLU A 111 -3.44 5.36 -18.05
CA GLU A 111 -2.75 6.57 -17.56
C GLU A 111 -3.21 6.98 -16.16
N ARG A 112 -4.51 6.91 -15.90
CA ARG A 112 -5.08 7.14 -14.56
C ARG A 112 -4.51 6.16 -13.53
N ALA A 113 -4.33 4.89 -13.89
CA ALA A 113 -3.72 3.92 -13.01
C ALA A 113 -2.29 4.29 -12.63
N LEU A 114 -1.49 4.76 -13.60
CA LEU A 114 -0.12 5.22 -13.35
C LEU A 114 -0.09 6.45 -12.44
N HIS A 115 -1.06 7.35 -12.59
CA HIS A 115 -1.23 8.49 -11.69
C HIS A 115 -1.52 8.02 -10.26
N ARG A 116 -2.46 7.07 -10.07
CA ARG A 116 -2.76 6.49 -8.75
C ARG A 116 -1.56 5.82 -8.09
N ILE A 117 -0.74 5.09 -8.84
CA ILE A 117 0.51 4.52 -8.31
C ILE A 117 1.45 5.63 -7.82
N THR A 118 1.46 6.77 -8.49
CA THR A 118 2.26 7.95 -8.13
C THR A 118 1.69 8.65 -6.90
N ASP A 119 0.37 8.82 -6.81
CA ASP A 119 -0.31 9.34 -5.60
C ASP A 119 0.03 8.50 -4.37
N GLY A 120 0.07 7.17 -4.53
CA GLY A 120 0.52 6.25 -3.50
C GLY A 120 1.92 6.57 -2.96
N ALA A 121 2.83 7.13 -3.77
CA ALA A 121 4.15 7.51 -3.29
C ALA A 121 4.11 8.63 -2.23
N LEU A 122 3.14 9.54 -2.30
CA LEU A 122 2.94 10.59 -1.28
C LEU A 122 2.56 9.97 0.07
N HIS A 123 1.67 8.97 0.05
CA HIS A 123 1.32 8.22 1.24
C HIS A 123 2.50 7.44 1.82
N ALA A 124 3.35 6.86 0.98
CA ALA A 124 4.56 6.17 1.43
C ALA A 124 5.56 7.13 2.11
N LEU A 125 5.70 8.36 1.60
CA LEU A 125 6.50 9.41 2.24
C LEU A 125 5.92 9.78 3.60
N GLY A 126 4.62 10.08 3.66
CA GLY A 126 3.93 10.39 4.91
C GLY A 126 4.03 9.26 5.95
N TYR A 127 3.97 8.00 5.51
CA TYR A 127 4.17 6.84 6.36
C TYR A 127 5.58 6.82 6.97
N ASN A 128 6.62 7.03 6.15
CA ASN A 128 8.01 7.04 6.62
C ASN A 128 8.24 8.14 7.65
N GLU A 129 7.71 9.34 7.42
CA GLU A 129 7.79 10.44 8.38
C GLU A 129 7.05 10.13 9.69
N ALA A 130 5.82 9.60 9.60
CA ALA A 130 5.04 9.19 10.75
C ALA A 130 5.76 8.10 11.55
N ARG A 131 6.35 7.12 10.87
CA ARG A 131 7.14 6.05 11.48
C ARG A 131 8.38 6.59 12.20
N SER A 132 9.09 7.55 11.60
CA SER A 132 10.24 8.21 12.25
C SER A 132 9.84 9.04 13.47
N ARG A 133 8.63 9.64 13.49
CA ARG A 133 8.09 10.28 14.69
C ARG A 133 7.76 9.25 15.76
N LEU A 134 7.04 8.19 15.39
CA LEU A 134 6.66 7.11 16.30
C LEU A 134 7.88 6.44 16.95
N ALA A 135 8.90 6.12 16.17
CA ALA A 135 10.14 5.52 16.68
C ALA A 135 10.84 6.40 17.73
N ARG A 136 10.82 7.73 17.55
CA ARG A 136 11.40 8.67 18.54
C ARG A 136 10.61 8.70 19.83
N VAL A 137 9.27 8.64 19.76
CA VAL A 137 8.41 8.56 20.95
C VAL A 137 8.66 7.26 21.70
N LEU A 138 8.68 6.12 21.01
CA LEU A 138 8.91 4.82 21.62
C LEU A 138 10.30 4.66 22.24
N ALA A 139 11.32 5.34 21.71
CA ALA A 139 12.67 5.32 22.28
C ALA A 139 12.86 6.25 23.48
N ALA A 140 11.91 7.16 23.72
CA ALA A 140 11.92 8.11 24.84
C ALA A 140 11.01 7.69 26.01
N ALA A 141 10.23 6.62 25.83
CA ALA A 141 9.37 5.98 26.83
C ALA A 141 10.12 4.83 27.53
#